data_AF-A0A0F9D358-F1
#
_entry.id   AF-A0A0F9D358-F1
#
_cell.length_a   1.000
_cell.length_b   1.000
_cell.length_c   1.000
_cell.angle_alpha   90.00
_cell.angle_beta   90.00
_cell.angle_gamma   90.00
#
_symmetry.space_group_name_H-M   'P 1'
#
loop_
_entity.id
_entity.type
_entity.pdbx_description
1 polymer ?
#
loop_
_entity_poly.entity_id
_entity_poly.type
_entity_poly.pdbx_seq_one_letter_code
_entity_poly.pdbx_strand_id
1 'polypeptide(L)'
;MSTQIPIAFVDQFKANILLLSQQKPARLRMTCRPEQVTGDTMFVERIGPKDAQPRGARHGETPISDADHTRRKLSMVDYVVPADIIDKPDRLKMLIDPQSVYAQNQVFSLNRQIDDVIIAALGGQAFGGHTGGTTIENYAVGECRL
;
A
#
# COMPACT_ATOMS: atom_id res chain seq x y z
N MET A 1 -0.44 -15.94 -26.13
CA MET A 1 -0.16 -15.03 -27.26
C MET A 1 -1.09 -13.83 -27.11
N SER A 2 -0.58 -12.60 -27.15
CA SER A 2 -1.42 -11.40 -26.96
C SER A 2 -2.28 -11.13 -28.20
N THR A 3 -3.59 -11.00 -28.01
CA THR A 3 -4.59 -10.84 -29.09
C THR A 3 -4.70 -9.40 -29.61
N GLN A 4 -3.98 -8.44 -29.01
CA GLN A 4 -4.11 -7.00 -29.29
C GLN A 4 -3.06 -6.45 -30.29
N ILE A 5 -2.11 -7.29 -30.73
CA ILE A 5 -1.00 -6.89 -31.62
C ILE A 5 -1.49 -6.23 -32.94
N PRO A 6 -2.57 -6.70 -33.62
CA PRO A 6 -3.00 -6.10 -34.89
C PRO A 6 -3.52 -4.66 -34.78
N ILE A 7 -3.93 -4.20 -33.59
CA ILE A 7 -4.50 -2.85 -33.37
C ILE A 7 -3.40 -1.78 -33.34
N ALA A 8 -2.16 -2.16 -33.04
CA ALA A 8 -1.02 -1.24 -33.01
C ALA A 8 -0.56 -0.77 -34.41
N PHE A 9 -1.15 -1.29 -35.50
CA PHE A 9 -0.73 -0.97 -36.87
C PHE A 9 -1.34 0.30 -37.47
N VAL A 10 -2.19 1.06 -36.76
CA VAL A 10 -2.83 2.27 -37.32
C VAL A 10 -2.83 3.45 -36.33
N ASP A 11 -2.52 4.65 -36.86
CA ASP A 11 -2.55 6.01 -36.27
C ASP A 11 -1.49 6.39 -35.21
N GLN A 12 -0.28 6.67 -35.72
CA GLN A 12 0.89 7.19 -35.00
C GLN A 12 0.66 8.49 -34.20
N PHE A 13 -0.41 9.26 -34.46
CA PHE A 13 -0.56 10.60 -33.86
C PHE A 13 -1.43 10.63 -32.59
N LYS A 14 -2.29 9.62 -32.35
CA LYS A 14 -3.21 9.63 -31.18
C LYS A 14 -2.75 8.75 -30.01
N ALA A 15 -1.87 7.77 -30.23
CA ALA A 15 -1.52 6.77 -29.21
C ALA A 15 -0.75 7.33 -27.99
N ASN A 16 0.06 8.40 -28.16
CA ASN A 16 0.92 8.91 -27.08
C ASN A 16 0.17 9.66 -25.96
N ILE A 17 -1.02 10.20 -26.24
CA ILE A 17 -1.78 11.00 -25.25
C ILE A 17 -2.38 10.10 -24.15
N LEU A 18 -2.77 8.87 -24.49
CA LEU A 18 -3.46 7.98 -23.53
C LEU A 18 -2.52 7.36 -22.49
N LEU A 19 -1.30 6.96 -22.87
CA LEU A 19 -0.32 6.43 -21.91
C LEU A 19 0.16 7.50 -20.92
N LEU A 20 0.40 8.73 -21.40
CA LEU A 20 0.89 9.83 -20.57
C LEU A 20 -0.14 10.34 -19.57
N SER A 21 -1.44 10.16 -19.87
CA SER A 21 -2.55 10.54 -18.99
C SER A 21 -2.68 9.68 -17.73
N GLN A 22 -1.98 8.54 -17.68
CA GLN A 22 -2.05 7.63 -16.54
C GLN A 22 -1.35 8.19 -15.30
N GLN A 23 -1.81 7.74 -14.14
CA GLN A 23 -1.09 7.95 -12.90
C GLN A 23 0.24 7.19 -12.93
N LYS A 24 1.35 7.94 -12.81
CA LYS A 24 2.71 7.38 -12.88
C LYS A 24 3.24 7.00 -11.49
N PRO A 25 3.34 7.91 -10.50
CA PRO A 25 3.72 7.55 -9.14
C PRO A 25 2.51 7.19 -8.26
N ALA A 26 2.73 6.32 -7.26
CA ALA A 26 1.79 6.14 -6.16
C ALA A 26 1.73 7.42 -5.31
N ARG A 27 0.53 7.94 -5.04
CA ARG A 27 0.32 9.21 -4.34
C ARG A 27 0.27 9.05 -2.84
N LEU A 28 -0.32 7.95 -2.36
CA LEU A 28 -0.58 7.73 -0.94
C LEU A 28 0.57 7.03 -0.23
N ARG A 29 1.53 6.48 -1.00
CA ARG A 29 2.70 5.82 -0.42
C ARG A 29 3.53 6.74 0.48
N MET A 30 3.65 8.03 0.13
CA MET A 30 4.44 8.99 0.92
C MET A 30 3.74 9.48 2.19
N THR A 31 2.43 9.27 2.30
CA THR A 31 1.66 9.65 3.50
C THR A 31 1.67 8.57 4.57
N CYS A 32 2.08 7.35 4.23
CA CYS A 32 2.14 6.21 5.15
C CYS A 32 3.56 6.01 5.69
N ARG A 33 3.68 5.39 6.87
CA ARG A 33 4.97 4.98 7.43
C ARG A 33 5.42 3.66 6.76
N PRO A 34 6.54 3.63 6.03
CA PRO A 34 7.08 2.38 5.50
C PRO A 34 7.77 1.59 6.62
N GLU A 35 7.48 0.30 6.69
CA GLU A 35 8.14 -0.63 7.59
C GLU A 35 8.56 -1.88 6.83
N GLN A 36 9.78 -2.38 7.08
CA GLN A 36 10.26 -3.60 6.44
C GLN A 36 9.79 -4.81 7.25
N VAL A 37 9.00 -5.67 6.61
CA VAL A 37 8.43 -6.87 7.22
C VAL A 37 9.16 -8.10 6.67
N THR A 38 9.51 -9.03 7.55
CA THR A 38 10.06 -10.34 7.18
C THR A 38 9.10 -11.43 7.65
N GLY A 39 8.58 -12.24 6.71
CA GLY A 39 7.61 -13.31 6.97
C GLY A 39 6.15 -12.91 6.68
N ASP A 40 5.22 -13.84 6.90
CA ASP A 40 3.80 -13.69 6.51
C ASP A 40 3.03 -12.67 7.35
N THR A 41 3.43 -12.49 8.62
CA THR A 41 2.76 -11.58 9.56
C THR A 41 3.76 -10.91 10.49
N MET A 42 3.51 -9.64 10.80
CA MET A 42 4.26 -8.88 11.80
C MET A 42 3.30 -8.23 12.80
N PHE A 43 3.73 -8.11 14.04
CA PHE A 43 2.98 -7.38 15.06
C PHE A 43 3.72 -6.10 15.43
N VAL A 44 3.04 -4.97 15.35
CA VAL A 44 3.55 -3.66 15.80
C VAL A 44 2.96 -3.35 17.17
N GLU A 45 3.83 -3.06 18.12
CA GLU A 45 3.45 -2.69 19.49
C GLU A 45 3.09 -1.21 19.59
N ARG A 46 2.11 -0.91 20.45
CA ARG A 46 1.61 0.43 20.69
C ARG A 46 1.40 0.63 22.18
N ILE A 47 1.63 1.85 22.63
CA ILE A 47 1.44 2.27 24.02
C ILE A 47 0.38 3.38 24.06
N GLY A 48 -0.55 3.27 25.01
CA GLY A 48 -1.59 4.27 25.24
C GLY A 48 -1.03 5.59 25.76
N PRO A 49 -1.72 6.73 25.52
CA PRO A 49 -1.35 8.00 26.11
C PRO A 49 -1.51 7.96 27.63
N LYS A 50 -0.67 8.71 28.35
CA LYS A 50 -0.73 8.83 29.80
C LYS A 50 -0.99 10.29 30.20
N ASP A 51 -2.02 10.51 31.01
CA ASP A 51 -2.38 11.83 31.50
C ASP A 51 -1.59 12.23 32.76
N ALA A 52 -1.23 13.51 32.83
CA ALA A 52 -0.58 14.09 34.00
C ALA A 52 -1.60 14.34 35.12
N GLN A 53 -1.28 13.90 36.34
CA GLN A 53 -2.10 14.10 37.54
C GLN A 53 -1.50 15.24 38.39
N PRO A 54 -2.32 16.12 39.00
CA PRO A 54 -1.84 17.16 39.89
C PRO A 54 -1.20 16.55 41.15
N ARG A 55 -0.11 17.18 41.64
CA ARG A 55 0.58 16.71 42.85
C ARG A 55 -0.32 16.90 44.07
N GLY A 56 -0.72 15.79 44.72
CA GLY A 56 -1.64 15.79 45.86
C GLY A 56 -1.09 16.49 47.12
N ALA A 57 0.05 16.05 47.65
CA ALA A 57 0.61 16.55 48.92
C ALA A 57 2.10 16.91 48.83
N ARG A 58 2.57 17.75 49.78
CA ARG A 58 4.01 17.98 49.99
C ARG A 58 4.61 16.72 50.63
N HIS A 59 5.61 16.12 49.98
CA HIS A 59 6.22 14.84 50.37
C HIS A 59 5.32 13.60 50.23
N GLY A 60 4.26 13.68 49.41
CA GLY A 60 3.47 12.51 49.05
C GLY A 60 4.17 11.65 47.99
N GLU A 61 3.79 10.37 47.93
CA GLU A 61 4.26 9.44 46.90
C GLU A 61 3.80 9.87 45.50
N THR A 62 4.60 9.55 44.49
CA THR A 62 4.24 9.76 43.09
C THR A 62 3.19 8.73 42.69
N PRO A 63 2.00 9.13 42.19
CA PRO A 63 1.01 8.19 41.70
C PRO A 63 1.59 7.35 40.55
N ILE A 64 1.53 6.04 40.71
CA ILE A 64 1.91 5.09 39.66
C ILE A 64 0.65 4.80 38.86
N SER A 65 0.75 4.96 37.54
CA SER A 65 -0.27 4.51 36.60
C SER A 65 0.41 3.77 35.46
N ASP A 66 -0.17 2.64 35.09
CA ASP A 66 0.31 1.79 34.00
C ASP A 66 -0.25 2.29 32.67
N ALA A 67 0.55 2.19 31.62
CA ALA A 67 0.11 2.51 30.27
C ALA A 67 -0.42 1.25 29.60
N ASP A 68 -1.56 1.36 28.91
CA ASP A 68 -2.13 0.22 28.19
C ASP A 68 -1.24 -0.17 27.00
N HIS A 69 -0.84 -1.43 26.96
CA HIS A 69 -0.10 -2.01 25.85
C HIS A 69 -1.05 -2.71 24.89
N THR A 70 -1.03 -2.32 23.62
CA THR A 70 -1.79 -3.00 22.57
C THR A 70 -0.88 -3.36 21.40
N ARG A 71 -1.27 -4.37 20.61
CA ARG A 71 -0.53 -4.81 19.42
C ARG A 71 -1.47 -4.82 18.21
N ARG A 72 -0.95 -4.42 17.04
CA ARG A 72 -1.64 -4.54 15.74
C ARG A 72 -0.92 -5.54 14.84
N LYS A 73 -1.70 -6.36 14.14
CA LYS A 73 -1.20 -7.33 13.16
C LYS A 73 -1.13 -6.68 11.77
N LEU A 74 0.00 -6.87 11.11
CA LEU A 74 0.22 -6.60 9.69
C LEU A 74 0.29 -7.95 8.97
N SER A 75 -0.35 -8.05 7.82
CA SER A 75 -0.32 -9.22 6.94
C SER A 75 0.13 -8.83 5.55
N MET A 76 0.95 -9.67 4.92
CA MET A 76 1.42 -9.44 3.56
C MET A 76 0.41 -9.97 2.53
N VAL A 77 0.31 -9.27 1.39
CA VAL A 77 -0.50 -9.69 0.24
C VAL A 77 0.34 -9.54 -1.02
N ASP A 78 0.42 -10.59 -1.82
CA ASP A 78 1.20 -10.62 -3.05
C ASP A 78 0.36 -10.17 -4.26
N TYR A 79 0.97 -9.33 -5.11
CA TYR A 79 0.37 -8.86 -6.36
C TYR A 79 1.26 -9.23 -7.54
N VAL A 80 0.67 -9.80 -8.59
CA VAL A 80 1.35 -10.16 -9.84
C VAL A 80 0.69 -9.44 -10.99
N VAL A 81 1.49 -8.81 -11.84
CA VAL A 81 1.00 -8.20 -13.08
C VAL A 81 1.15 -9.19 -14.24
N PRO A 82 0.11 -9.38 -15.07
CA PRO A 82 0.19 -10.21 -16.26
C PRO A 82 1.29 -9.74 -17.22
N ALA A 83 2.08 -10.67 -17.74
CA ALA A 83 3.16 -10.38 -18.68
C ALA A 83 2.64 -10.28 -20.12
N ASP A 84 2.90 -9.15 -20.78
CA ASP A 84 2.67 -8.97 -22.22
C ASP A 84 3.92 -9.37 -23.00
N ILE A 85 3.91 -10.60 -23.52
CA ILE A 85 5.03 -11.18 -24.27
C ILE A 85 4.77 -11.02 -25.77
N ILE A 86 5.75 -10.46 -26.48
CA ILE A 86 5.75 -10.31 -27.93
C ILE A 86 6.61 -11.40 -28.56
N ASP A 87 6.16 -11.97 -29.67
CA ASP A 87 6.93 -12.96 -30.43
C ASP A 87 8.01 -12.31 -31.31
N LYS A 88 9.12 -13.02 -31.51
CA LYS A 88 10.27 -12.55 -32.29
C LYS A 88 9.97 -12.20 -33.76
N PRO A 89 9.12 -12.93 -34.52
CA PRO A 89 8.81 -12.58 -35.91
C PRO A 89 7.91 -11.33 -36.02
N ASP A 90 7.11 -11.02 -35.00
CA ASP A 90 6.29 -9.81 -34.98
C ASP A 90 7.14 -8.57 -34.71
N ARG A 91 8.21 -8.71 -33.91
CA ARG A 91 9.21 -7.64 -33.69
C ARG A 91 9.82 -7.10 -34.99
N LEU A 92 10.04 -7.94 -35.99
CA LEU A 92 10.58 -7.51 -37.30
C LEU A 92 9.57 -6.73 -38.15
N LYS A 93 8.27 -6.88 -37.87
CA LYS A 93 7.18 -6.25 -38.64
C LYS A 93 6.70 -4.94 -38.00
N MET A 94 7.17 -4.60 -36.81
CA MET A 94 6.78 -3.39 -36.09
C MET A 94 7.78 -2.25 -36.34
N LEU A 95 7.25 -1.06 -36.62
CA LEU A 95 8.06 0.15 -36.86
C LEU A 95 8.65 0.74 -35.55
N ILE A 96 8.02 0.45 -34.41
CA ILE A 96 8.40 0.93 -33.07
C ILE A 96 8.45 -0.28 -32.15
N ASP A 97 9.43 -0.32 -31.22
CA ASP A 97 9.52 -1.36 -30.19
C ASP A 97 8.66 -0.97 -28.97
N PRO A 98 7.49 -1.60 -28.74
CA PRO A 98 6.58 -1.22 -27.65
C PRO A 98 6.99 -1.83 -26.29
N GLN A 99 8.08 -2.62 -26.22
CA GLN A 99 8.52 -3.28 -24.98
C GLN A 99 8.72 -2.29 -23.82
N SER A 100 9.30 -1.12 -24.10
CA SER A 100 9.49 -0.06 -23.09
C SER A 100 8.17 0.54 -22.61
N VAL A 101 7.19 0.69 -23.50
CA VAL A 101 5.86 1.22 -23.18
C VAL A 101 5.05 0.22 -22.36
N TYR A 102 5.15 -1.08 -22.67
CA TYR A 102 4.49 -2.12 -21.88
C TYR A 102 5.08 -2.24 -20.48
N ALA A 103 6.41 -2.21 -20.34
CA ALA A 103 7.06 -2.20 -19.04
C ALA A 103 6.64 -0.96 -18.20
N GLN A 104 6.57 0.22 -18.82
CA GLN A 104 6.10 1.43 -18.15
C GLN A 104 4.63 1.33 -17.73
N ASN A 105 3.76 0.82 -18.59
CA ASN A 105 2.34 0.64 -18.28
C ASN A 105 2.12 -0.37 -17.14
N GLN A 106 2.92 -1.44 -17.11
CA GLN A 106 2.93 -2.40 -16.01
C GLN A 106 3.32 -1.70 -14.70
N VAL A 107 4.43 -0.96 -14.67
CA VAL A 107 4.85 -0.18 -13.48
C VAL A 107 3.76 0.79 -13.02
N PHE A 108 3.10 1.50 -13.93
CA PHE A 108 1.99 2.40 -13.60
C PHE A 108 0.80 1.66 -13.00
N SER A 109 0.52 0.43 -13.46
CA SER A 109 -0.52 -0.42 -12.88
C SER A 109 -0.21 -0.83 -11.44
N LEU A 110 1.03 -1.23 -11.14
CA LEU A 110 1.41 -1.54 -9.75
C LEU A 110 1.27 -0.31 -8.85
N ASN A 111 1.67 0.85 -9.33
CA ASN A 111 1.60 2.08 -8.54
C ASN A 111 0.16 2.48 -8.19
N ARG A 112 -0.81 2.23 -9.08
CA ARG A 112 -2.24 2.40 -8.77
C ARG A 112 -2.73 1.36 -7.76
N GLN A 113 -2.32 0.10 -7.93
CA GLN A 113 -2.70 -0.96 -6.99
C GLN A 113 -2.20 -0.67 -5.57
N ILE A 114 -1.02 -0.07 -5.42
CA ILE A 114 -0.51 0.39 -4.11
C ILE A 114 -1.49 1.39 -3.48
N ASP A 115 -1.94 2.39 -4.23
CA ASP A 115 -2.88 3.39 -3.71
C ASP A 115 -4.25 2.78 -3.39
N ASP A 116 -4.77 1.88 -4.23
CA ASP A 116 -6.05 1.19 -4.00
C ASP A 116 -6.01 0.35 -2.71
N VAL A 117 -4.89 -0.34 -2.45
CA VAL A 117 -4.69 -1.10 -1.21
C VAL A 117 -4.65 -0.18 0.00
N ILE A 118 -3.99 0.98 -0.10
CA ILE A 118 -3.95 1.96 0.99
C ILE A 118 -5.35 2.53 1.26
N ILE A 119 -6.14 2.84 0.23
CA ILE A 119 -7.52 3.32 0.37
C ILE A 119 -8.40 2.26 1.02
N ALA A 120 -8.30 1.01 0.58
CA ALA A 120 -9.04 -0.09 1.17
C ALA A 120 -8.66 -0.30 2.64
N ALA A 121 -7.37 -0.19 2.98
CA ALA A 121 -6.89 -0.32 4.36
C ALA A 121 -7.40 0.82 5.26
N LEU A 122 -7.50 2.06 4.75
CA LEU A 122 -8.04 3.20 5.50
C LEU A 122 -9.50 2.99 5.94
N GLY A 123 -10.31 2.34 5.09
CA GLY A 123 -11.71 2.01 5.38
C GLY A 123 -11.93 0.59 5.97
N GLY A 124 -10.86 -0.19 6.10
CA GLY A 124 -10.94 -1.60 6.47
C GLY A 124 -11.04 -1.84 7.97
N GLN A 125 -11.09 -3.11 8.36
CA GLN A 125 -10.96 -3.54 9.75
C GLN A 125 -9.50 -3.81 10.10
N ALA A 126 -9.09 -3.47 11.32
CA ALA A 126 -7.77 -3.79 11.84
C ALA A 126 -7.83 -4.98 12.80
N PHE A 127 -6.77 -5.77 12.86
CA PHE A 127 -6.67 -6.91 13.76
C PHE A 127 -5.68 -6.61 14.89
N GLY A 128 -6.10 -6.85 16.13
CA GLY A 128 -5.30 -6.61 17.33
C GLY A 128 -5.29 -7.80 18.30
N GLY A 129 -4.65 -7.56 19.44
CA GLY A 129 -4.51 -8.56 20.51
C GLY A 129 -3.30 -9.47 20.33
N HIS A 130 -2.99 -10.25 21.38
CA HIS A 130 -1.80 -11.11 21.42
C HIS A 130 -1.77 -12.15 20.30
N THR A 131 -2.94 -12.66 19.89
CA THR A 131 -3.10 -13.65 18.81
C THR A 131 -3.61 -13.03 17.49
N GLY A 132 -3.90 -11.72 17.44
CA GLY A 132 -4.43 -11.06 16.24
C GLY A 132 -5.88 -11.42 15.90
N GLY A 133 -6.65 -11.93 16.86
CA GLY A 133 -8.02 -12.39 16.65
C GLY A 133 -9.10 -11.36 16.98
N THR A 134 -8.75 -10.22 17.56
CA THR A 134 -9.73 -9.17 17.88
C THR A 134 -9.82 -8.16 16.75
N THR A 135 -11.02 -8.01 16.20
CA THR A 135 -11.33 -6.97 15.21
C THR A 135 -11.49 -5.63 15.91
N ILE A 136 -10.77 -4.63 15.43
CA ILE A 136 -10.83 -3.25 15.93
C ILE A 136 -11.25 -2.37 14.74
N GLU A 137 -12.33 -1.62 14.92
CA GLU A 137 -12.78 -0.64 13.93
C GLU A 137 -11.80 0.53 13.87
N ASN A 138 -11.34 0.88 12.67
CA ASN A 138 -10.27 1.88 12.47
C ASN A 138 -10.61 3.30 12.94
N TYR A 139 -11.90 3.61 13.16
CA TYR A 139 -12.39 4.91 13.59
C TYR A 139 -12.80 4.99 15.07
N ALA A 140 -12.83 3.87 15.79
CA ALA A 140 -13.54 3.77 17.07
C ALA A 140 -12.71 4.13 18.32
N VAL A 141 -11.44 4.47 18.17
CA VAL A 141 -10.61 4.85 19.33
C VAL A 141 -9.82 6.09 18.95
N GLY A 142 -9.76 7.09 19.84
CA GLY A 142 -8.91 8.29 19.72
C GLY A 142 -7.41 7.99 19.74
N GLU A 143 -7.03 6.83 19.23
CA GLU A 143 -5.68 6.31 19.13
C GLU A 143 -4.95 6.85 17.89
N CYS A 144 -3.62 6.91 17.99
CA CYS A 144 -2.73 7.27 16.89
C CYS A 144 -2.92 6.27 15.73
N ARG A 145 -3.30 6.81 14.56
CA ARG A 145 -3.51 6.07 13.32
C ARG A 145 -2.13 5.76 12.72
N LEU A 146 -1.81 4.47 12.57
CA LEU A 146 -0.70 3.99 11.74
C LEU A 146 -1.21 3.76 10.32
#